data_AF-A0A447PGR1-F1
#
_entry.id   AF-A0A447PGR1-F1
#
_cell.length_a   1.000
_cell.length_b   1.000
_cell.length_c   1.000
_cell.angle_alpha   90.00
_cell.angle_beta   90.00
_cell.angle_gamma   90.00
#
_symmetry.space_group_name_H-M   'P 1'
#
loop_
_entity.id
_entity.type
_entity.pdbx_description
1 polymer ?
#
loop_
_entity_poly.entity_id
_entity_poly.type
_entity_poly.pdbx_seq_one_letter_code
_entity_poly.pdbx_strand_id
1 'polypeptide(L)' 'MPAPRRHAGGRRAEKLAQLLRYSSNIALMCGSGCAGAHEELVALAAKLKAPIVHALRGKEHVEYDNLMMWE' A
#
# COMPACT_ATOMS: atom_id res chain seq x y z
N MET A 1 17.31 -1.15 7.36
CA MET A 1 16.05 -1.93 7.42
C MET A 1 16.10 -3.03 6.38
N PRO A 2 15.57 -4.24 6.63
CA PRO A 2 15.52 -5.27 5.60
C PRO A 2 14.61 -4.84 4.46
N ALA A 3 15.02 -5.14 3.22
CA ALA A 3 14.23 -4.82 2.03
C ALA A 3 12.88 -5.56 2.03
N PRO A 4 11.83 -4.99 1.41
CA PRO A 4 10.53 -5.65 1.29
C PRO A 4 10.68 -7.01 0.61
N ARG A 5 10.07 -8.05 1.21
CA ARG A 5 10.10 -9.40 0.66
C ARG A 5 9.07 -9.54 -0.44
N ARG A 6 9.54 -9.82 -1.66
CA ARG A 6 8.67 -10.14 -2.79
C ARG A 6 8.38 -11.63 -2.79
N HIS A 7 7.10 -11.98 -2.77
CA HIS A 7 6.66 -13.35 -2.99
C HIS A 7 6.12 -13.46 -4.42
N ALA A 8 6.51 -14.50 -5.15
CA ALA A 8 5.92 -14.80 -6.44
C ALA A 8 4.40 -15.01 -6.29
N GLY A 9 3.63 -14.46 -7.24
CA GLY A 9 2.16 -14.52 -7.25
C GLY A 9 1.68 -15.97 -7.15
N GLY A 10 0.95 -16.27 -6.08
CA GLY A 10 0.40 -17.60 -5.82
C GLY A 10 -0.94 -17.49 -5.11
N ARG A 11 -1.46 -18.62 -4.62
CA ARG A 11 -2.81 -18.73 -4.01
C ARG A 11 -3.16 -17.64 -2.98
N ARG A 12 -2.17 -17.16 -2.22
CA ARG A 12 -2.37 -16.07 -1.23
C ARG A 12 -2.69 -14.72 -1.89
N ALA A 13 -2.04 -14.41 -3.01
CA ALA A 13 -2.27 -13.18 -3.75
C ALA A 13 -3.65 -13.18 -4.43
N GLU A 14 -4.07 -14.32 -5.01
CA GLU A 14 -5.41 -14.46 -5.62
C GLU A 14 -6.53 -14.29 -4.59
N LYS A 15 -6.39 -14.93 -3.43
CA LYS A 15 -7.37 -14.80 -2.34
C LYS A 15 -7.47 -13.36 -1.85
N LEU A 16 -6.34 -12.67 -1.69
CA LEU A 16 -6.33 -11.25 -1.33
C LEU A 16 -7.01 -10.39 -2.40
N ALA A 17 -6.72 -10.63 -3.68
CA ALA A 17 -7.34 -9.89 -4.78
C ALA A 17 -8.87 -10.06 -4.81
N GLN A 18 -9.38 -11.27 -4.52
CA GLN A 18 -10.82 -11.50 -4.41
C GLN A 18 -11.43 -10.73 -3.23
N LEU A 19 -10.78 -10.77 -2.05
CA LEU A 19 -11.24 -10.03 -0.88
C LEU A 19 -11.30 -8.53 -1.14
N LEU A 20 -10.25 -7.97 -1.74
CA LEU A 20 -10.20 -6.55 -2.10
C LEU A 20 -11.27 -6.18 -3.13
N ARG A 21 -11.53 -7.05 -4.12
CA ARG A 21 -12.55 -6.79 -5.15
C ARG A 21 -13.96 -6.64 -4.59
N TYR A 22 -14.30 -7.37 -3.52
CA TYR A 22 -15.64 -7.34 -2.92
C TYR A 22 -15.74 -6.47 -1.67
N SER A 23 -14.68 -5.73 -1.33
CA SER A 23 -14.68 -4.77 -0.21
C SER A 23 -14.94 -3.36 -0.71
N SER A 24 -15.77 -2.59 -0.01
CA SER A 24 -16.14 -1.23 -0.38
C SER A 24 -15.36 -0.14 0.36
N ASN A 25 -14.93 -0.40 1.59
CA ASN A 25 -14.25 0.58 2.45
C ASN A 25 -12.84 0.08 2.81
N ILE A 26 -11.90 0.26 1.88
CA ILE A 26 -10.52 -0.18 2.05
C ILE A 26 -9.66 1.03 2.46
N ALA A 27 -8.80 0.86 3.46
CA ALA A 27 -7.75 1.80 3.81
C ALA A 27 -6.41 1.05 3.88
N LEU A 28 -5.34 1.69 3.44
CA LEU A 28 -3.98 1.12 3.45
C LEU A 28 -3.19 1.76 4.58
N MET A 29 -2.75 0.98 5.56
CA MET A 29 -1.83 1.44 6.60
C MET A 29 -0.40 1.01 6.25
N CYS A 30 0.49 1.98 6.07
CA CYS A 30 1.84 1.78 5.56
C CYS A 30 2.90 2.23 6.56
N GLY A 31 3.86 1.35 6.83
CA GLY A 31 5.01 1.62 7.69
C GLY A 31 6.32 1.60 6.92
N SER A 32 7.44 1.66 7.64
CA SER A 32 8.79 1.68 7.05
C SER A 32 9.15 0.43 6.23
N GLY A 33 8.40 -0.67 6.38
CA GLY A 33 8.53 -1.86 5.53
C GLY A 33 8.14 -1.65 4.06
N CYS A 34 7.51 -0.52 3.72
CA CYS A 34 7.20 -0.11 2.35
C CYS A 34 8.35 0.67 1.67
N ALA A 35 9.49 0.86 2.35
CA ALA A 35 10.62 1.58 1.78
C ALA A 35 11.06 0.98 0.43
N GLY A 36 11.16 1.82 -0.60
CA GLY A 36 11.51 1.41 -1.97
C GLY A 36 10.37 0.79 -2.79
N ALA A 37 9.14 0.77 -2.25
CA ALA A 37 7.94 0.27 -2.94
C ALA A 37 6.86 1.37 -3.12
N HIS A 38 7.27 2.64 -3.14
CA HIS A 38 6.35 3.79 -3.19
C HIS A 38 5.46 3.78 -4.43
N GLU A 39 6.04 3.61 -5.62
CA GLU A 39 5.28 3.57 -6.88
C GLU A 39 4.22 2.45 -6.89
N GLU A 40 4.60 1.26 -6.42
CA GLU A 40 3.68 0.12 -6.31
C GLU A 40 2.55 0.39 -5.31
N LEU A 41 2.86 1.08 -4.20
CA LEU A 41 1.89 1.44 -3.17
C LEU A 41 0.87 2.47 -3.68
N VAL A 42 1.33 3.53 -4.33
CA VAL A 42 0.46 4.58 -4.90
C VAL A 42 -0.43 4.00 -5.99
N ALA A 43 0.13 3.16 -6.89
CA ALA A 43 -0.66 2.51 -7.93
C ALA A 43 -1.75 1.60 -7.36
N LEU A 44 -1.45 0.86 -6.28
CA LEU A 44 -2.44 0.03 -5.59
C LEU A 44 -3.54 0.87 -4.94
N ALA A 45 -3.16 1.93 -4.22
CA ALA A 45 -4.11 2.84 -3.57
C ALA A 45 -5.05 3.49 -4.59
N ALA A 46 -4.50 3.98 -5.72
CA ALA A 46 -5.28 4.55 -6.80
C ALA A 46 -6.27 3.54 -7.40
N LYS A 47 -5.82 2.29 -7.64
CA LYS A 47 -6.68 1.23 -8.18
C LYS A 47 -7.81 0.84 -7.23
N LEU A 48 -7.55 0.86 -5.92
CA LEU A 48 -8.54 0.54 -4.88
C LEU A 48 -9.36 1.76 -4.46
N LYS A 49 -8.98 2.98 -4.89
CA LYS A 49 -9.51 4.26 -4.38
C LYS A 49 -9.46 4.32 -2.85
N ALA A 50 -8.38 3.82 -2.27
CA ALA A 50 -8.21 3.66 -0.83
C ALA A 50 -7.29 4.76 -0.27
N PRO A 51 -7.65 5.45 0.83
CA PRO A 51 -6.74 6.35 1.51
C PRO A 51 -5.53 5.59 2.07
N ILE A 52 -4.35 6.22 2.01
CA ILE A 52 -3.11 5.71 2.61
C ILE A 52 -2.87 6.45 3.94
N VAL A 53 -2.73 5.69 5.01
CA VAL A 53 -2.35 6.17 6.35
C VAL A 53 -0.93 5.70 6.65
N HIS A 54 -0.08 6.59 7.17
CA HIS A 54 1.30 6.25 7.52
C HIS A 54 1.44 5.99 9.04
N ALA A 55 2.24 5.00 9.42
CA ALA A 55 2.64 4.81 10.82
C ALA A 55 3.57 5.95 11.29
N LEU A 56 3.65 6.21 12.60
CA LEU A 56 4.47 7.31 13.18
C LEU A 56 5.96 7.29 12.77
N ARG A 57 6.54 6.11 12.52
CA ARG A 57 7.92 5.91 12.00
C ARG A 57 7.97 5.64 10.49
N GLY A 58 6.87 5.84 9.76
CA GLY A 58 6.78 5.70 8.31
C GLY A 58 6.87 7.03 7.56
N LYS A 59 6.82 8.15 8.28
CA LYS A 59 6.79 9.51 7.73
C LYS A 59 8.00 9.80 6.83
N GLU A 60 9.18 9.34 7.22
CA GLU A 60 10.42 9.49 6.44
C GLU A 60 10.53 8.58 5.19
N HIS A 61 9.61 7.62 4.99
CA HIS A 61 9.67 6.62 3.92
C HIS A 61 8.43 6.54 3.02
N VAL A 62 7.32 7.16 3.41
CA VAL A 62 6.02 7.12 2.70
C VAL A 62 5.57 8.50 2.23
N GLU A 63 6.19 9.59 2.73
CA GLU A 63 5.73 10.97 2.49
C GLU A 63 6.37 11.65 1.26
N TYR A 64 7.27 10.99 0.53
CA TYR A 64 7.72 11.51 -0.77
C TYR A 64 6.65 11.20 -1.82
N ASP A 65 5.76 12.17 -2.06
CA ASP A 65 4.80 12.22 -3.18
C ASP A 65 3.49 11.43 -3.00
N ASN A 66 2.75 11.69 -1.90
CA ASN A 66 1.34 11.31 -1.77
C ASN A 66 0.42 12.44 -2.28
N LEU A 67 0.10 12.44 -3.58
CA LEU A 67 -0.77 13.45 -4.21
C LEU A 67 -2.26 13.36 -3.82
N MET A 68 -2.68 12.36 -3.04
CA MET A 68 -4.10 12.15 -2.67
C MET A 68 -4.48 12.75 -1.30
N MET A 69 -3.61 13.55 -0.68
CA MET A 69 -3.90 14.09 0.66
C MET A 69 -4.75 15.38 0.63
N TRP A 70 -5.21 15.86 -0.54
CA TRP A 70 -5.85 17.18 -0.71
C TRP A 70 -7.13 17.20 -1.58
N GLU A 71 -7.78 16.06 -1.86
CA GLU A 71 -9.20 16.02 -2.29
C GLU A 71 -9.96 14.85 -1.65
#